data_AF-A0A0P6ZG68-F1
#
_entry.id   AF-A0A0P6ZG68-F1
#
_cell.length_a   1.000
_cell.length_b   1.000
_cell.length_c   1.000
_cell.angle_alpha   90.00
_cell.angle_beta   90.00
_cell.angle_gamma   90.00
#
_symmetry.space_group_name_H-M   'P 1'
#
loop_
_entity.id
_entity.type
_entity.pdbx_description
1 polymer ?
#
loop_
_entity_poly.entity_id
_entity_poly.type
_entity_poly.pdbx_seq_one_letter_code
_entity_poly.pdbx_strand_id
1 'polypeptide(L)'
;MLSEEMLHERTKEALRCARLLELDTSKQFIKICMSACVADTRIHINNIGEVLSNSIAYPSRLLSGAYETSELHQSITPVLDKLSQ
;
A
#
# COMPACT_ATOMS: atom_id res chain seq x y z
N MET A 1 -3.72 -11.47 -7.33
CA MET A 1 -4.89 -10.70 -6.86
C MET A 1 -5.25 -11.19 -5.46
N LEU A 2 -5.49 -10.30 -4.50
CA LEU A 2 -5.95 -10.70 -3.16
C LEU A 2 -7.40 -11.21 -3.22
N SER A 3 -7.74 -12.21 -2.41
CA SER A 3 -9.14 -12.58 -2.21
C SER A 3 -9.87 -11.50 -1.39
N GLU A 4 -11.19 -11.46 -1.50
CA GLU A 4 -12.03 -10.54 -0.72
C GLU A 4 -11.85 -10.72 0.79
N GLU A 5 -11.74 -11.96 1.26
CA GLU A 5 -11.45 -12.30 2.66
C GLU A 5 -10.09 -11.75 3.12
N MET A 6 -9.04 -11.94 2.31
CA MET A 6 -7.71 -11.42 2.64
C MET A 6 -7.71 -9.88 2.66
N LEU A 7 -8.41 -9.23 1.73
CA LEU A 7 -8.56 -7.77 1.73
C LEU A 7 -9.25 -7.28 3.00
N HIS A 8 -10.31 -7.97 3.43
CA HIS A 8 -11.06 -7.63 4.63
C HIS A 8 -10.19 -7.72 5.90
N GLU A 9 -9.49 -8.84 6.09
CA GLU A 9 -8.64 -9.03 7.28
C GLU A 9 -7.46 -8.05 7.31
N ARG A 10 -6.82 -7.81 6.16
CA ARG A 10 -5.72 -6.82 6.07
C ARG A 10 -6.21 -5.40 6.32
N THR A 11 -7.41 -5.04 5.85
CA THR A 11 -8.01 -3.73 6.09
C THR A 11 -8.34 -3.54 7.58
N LYS A 12 -8.89 -4.56 8.25
CA LYS A 12 -9.11 -4.53 9.71
C LYS A 12 -7.82 -4.29 10.46
N GLU A 13 -6.75 -4.98 10.08
CA GLU A 13 -5.45 -4.82 10.73
C GLU A 13 -4.86 -3.43 10.49
N ALA A 14 -4.91 -2.91 9.26
CA ALA A 14 -4.48 -1.54 8.95
C ALA A 14 -5.25 -0.51 9.79
N LEU A 15 -6.58 -0.66 9.94
CA LEU A 15 -7.41 0.20 10.78
C LEU A 15 -7.09 0.06 12.27
N ARG A 16 -6.77 -1.14 12.75
CA ARG A 16 -6.32 -1.39 14.13
C ARG A 16 -4.99 -0.67 14.38
N CYS A 17 -4.00 -0.84 13.50
CA CYS A 17 -2.71 -0.17 13.60
C CYS A 17 -2.83 1.35 13.51
N ALA A 18 -3.65 1.87 12.60
CA ALA A 18 -3.87 3.31 12.47
C ALA A 18 -4.42 3.94 13.75
N ARG A 19 -5.31 3.23 14.46
CA ARG A 19 -5.81 3.66 15.79
C ARG A 19 -4.71 3.65 16.85
N LEU A 20 -3.88 2.61 16.90
CA LEU A 20 -2.77 2.53 17.85
C LEU A 20 -1.69 3.59 17.63
N LEU A 21 -1.51 4.01 16.38
CA LEU A 21 -0.59 5.07 15.97
C LEU A 21 -1.23 6.47 16.03
N GLU A 22 -2.47 6.58 16.51
CA GLU A 22 -3.23 7.84 16.62
C GLU A 22 -3.32 8.63 15.30
N LEU A 23 -3.47 7.91 14.17
CA LEU A 23 -3.52 8.52 12.85
C LEU A 23 -4.91 9.06 12.52
N ASP A 24 -4.93 10.25 11.92
CA ASP A 24 -6.14 10.82 11.34
C ASP A 24 -6.44 10.20 9.96
N THR A 25 -7.29 9.18 9.97
CA THR A 25 -7.70 8.43 8.77
C THR A 25 -8.63 9.21 7.84
N SER A 26 -9.06 10.42 8.21
CA SER A 26 -9.78 11.32 7.30
C SER A 26 -8.85 11.89 6.23
N LYS A 27 -7.55 12.04 6.54
CA LYS A 27 -6.54 12.57 5.64
C LYS A 27 -6.29 11.62 4.48
N GLN A 28 -6.37 12.16 3.25
CA GLN A 28 -6.17 11.40 2.02
C GLN A 28 -4.82 10.67 1.99
N PHE A 29 -3.76 11.33 2.48
CA PHE A 29 -2.43 10.74 2.55
C PHE A 29 -2.40 9.46 3.41
N ILE A 30 -3.02 9.49 4.59
CA ILE A 30 -3.08 8.31 5.48
C ILE A 30 -3.85 7.17 4.81
N LYS A 31 -4.97 7.48 4.15
CA LYS A 31 -5.72 6.49 3.37
C LYS A 31 -4.86 5.84 2.29
N ILE A 32 -4.07 6.63 1.55
CA ILE A 32 -3.17 6.09 0.52
C ILE A 32 -2.12 5.17 1.13
N CYS A 33 -1.45 5.56 2.21
CA CYS A 33 -0.46 4.71 2.88
C CYS A 33 -1.09 3.40 3.39
N MET A 34 -2.29 3.47 3.97
CA MET A 34 -3.04 2.29 4.39
C MET A 34 -3.39 1.38 3.22
N SER A 35 -3.94 1.94 2.14
CA SER A 35 -4.29 1.19 0.93
C SER A 35 -3.08 0.50 0.31
N ALA A 36 -1.92 1.17 0.25
CA ALA A 36 -0.69 0.58 -0.23
C ALA A 36 -0.21 -0.58 0.66
N CYS A 37 -0.28 -0.45 2.00
CA CYS A 37 0.05 -1.55 2.91
C CYS A 37 -0.90 -2.75 2.78
N VAL A 38 -2.19 -2.49 2.58
CA VAL A 38 -3.21 -3.53 2.39
C VAL A 38 -3.02 -4.24 1.05
N ALA A 39 -2.78 -3.50 -0.02
CA ALA A 39 -2.66 -4.04 -1.38
C ALA A 39 -1.36 -4.80 -1.63
N ASP A 40 -0.25 -4.42 -0.97
CA ASP A 40 1.03 -5.10 -1.15
C ASP A 40 1.05 -6.46 -0.44
N THR A 41 0.91 -7.52 -1.23
CA THR A 41 0.84 -8.90 -0.74
C THR A 41 2.16 -9.42 -0.17
N ARG A 42 3.28 -8.72 -0.39
CA ARG A 42 4.59 -9.06 0.19
C ARG A 42 4.66 -8.68 1.66
N ILE A 43 3.82 -7.73 2.10
CA ILE A 43 3.72 -7.35 3.51
C ILE A 43 2.89 -8.40 4.23
N HIS A 44 3.50 -9.14 5.15
CA HIS A 44 2.76 -10.03 6.04
C HIS A 44 1.77 -9.22 6.89
N ILE A 45 0.56 -9.73 7.15
CA ILE A 45 -0.51 -8.99 7.85
C ILE A 45 -0.03 -8.42 9.20
N ASN A 46 0.71 -9.21 9.99
CA ASN A 46 1.26 -8.79 11.28
C ASN A 46 2.29 -7.64 11.19
N ASN A 47 2.84 -7.37 9.99
CA ASN A 47 3.85 -6.34 9.77
C ASN A 47 3.24 -5.04 9.21
N ILE A 48 1.92 -5.00 8.97
CA ILE A 48 1.23 -3.82 8.41
C ILE A 48 1.49 -2.58 9.28
N GLY A 49 1.45 -2.70 10.61
CA GLY A 49 1.65 -1.55 11.51
C GLY A 49 3.04 -0.93 11.41
N GLU A 50 4.08 -1.76 11.35
CA GLU A 50 5.47 -1.31 11.19
C GLU A 50 5.66 -0.59 9.86
N VAL A 51 5.18 -1.22 8.77
CA VAL A 51 5.32 -0.64 7.43
C VAL A 51 4.50 0.65 7.31
N LEU A 52 3.28 0.70 7.86
CA LEU A 52 2.46 1.91 7.86
C LEU A 52 3.15 3.07 8.59
N SER A 53 3.71 2.81 9.77
CA SER A 53 4.47 3.80 10.55
C SER A 53 5.66 4.35 9.75
N ASN A 54 6.48 3.44 9.18
CA ASN A 54 7.61 3.81 8.35
C ASN A 54 7.21 4.59 7.10
N SER A 55 6.05 4.29 6.53
CA SER A 55 5.56 4.93 5.31
C SER A 55 5.03 6.33 5.54
N ILE A 56 4.57 6.64 6.75
CA ILE A 56 4.20 8.00 7.12
C ILE A 56 5.45 8.85 7.33
N ALA A 57 6.52 8.27 7.88
CA ALA A 57 7.81 8.94 8.01
C ALA A 57 8.53 9.08 6.64
N TYR A 58 8.40 8.09 5.76
CA TYR A 58 9.13 7.99 4.48
C TYR A 58 8.24 7.51 3.31
N PRO A 59 7.28 8.34 2.85
CA PRO A 59 6.22 7.89 1.94
C PRO A 59 6.66 7.47 0.54
N SER A 60 7.75 8.04 0.02
CA SER A 60 8.19 7.79 -1.36
C SER A 60 8.52 6.31 -1.62
N ARG A 61 9.05 5.59 -0.63
CA ARG A 61 9.47 4.18 -0.79
C ARG A 61 8.28 3.21 -0.87
N LEU A 62 7.27 3.40 -0.02
CA LEU A 62 6.08 2.54 -0.05
C LEU A 62 5.31 2.73 -1.35
N LEU A 63 5.13 3.99 -1.77
CA LEU A 63 4.36 4.31 -2.96
C LEU A 63 5.02 3.77 -4.23
N SER A 64 6.36 3.80 -4.33
CA SER A 64 7.08 3.15 -5.43
C SER A 64 6.85 1.65 -5.45
N GLY A 65 7.04 0.98 -4.32
CA GLY A 65 6.88 -0.47 -4.24
C GLY A 65 5.45 -0.94 -4.51
N ALA A 66 4.43 -0.21 -4.06
CA ALA A 66 3.03 -0.49 -4.35
C ALA A 66 2.70 -0.22 -5.83
N TYR A 67 3.22 0.87 -6.39
CA TYR A 67 3.04 1.20 -7.81
C TYR A 67 3.66 0.14 -8.72
N GLU A 68 4.90 -0.28 -8.47
CA GLU A 68 5.60 -1.34 -9.23
C GLU A 68 4.78 -2.64 -9.32
N THR A 69 4.00 -2.94 -8.28
CA THR A 69 3.15 -4.14 -8.23
C THR A 69 1.74 -3.95 -8.80
N SER A 70 1.37 -2.72 -9.18
CA SER A 70 0.05 -2.44 -9.71
C SER A 70 -0.14 -2.97 -11.14
N GLU A 71 -1.34 -3.45 -11.46
CA GLU A 71 -1.70 -3.86 -12.83
C GLU A 71 -1.52 -2.70 -13.83
N LEU A 72 -1.73 -1.47 -13.35
CA LEU A 72 -1.51 -0.27 -14.15
C LEU A 72 -0.03 -0.10 -14.52
N HIS A 73 0.90 -0.29 -13.59
CA HIS A 73 2.33 -0.25 -13.89
C HIS A 73 2.71 -1.33 -14.90
N GLN A 74 2.24 -2.56 -14.72
CA GLN A 74 2.49 -3.66 -15.66
C GLN A 74 1.92 -3.38 -17.06
N SER A 75 0.84 -2.59 -17.15
CA SER A 75 0.23 -2.20 -18.42
C SER A 75 0.96 -1.02 -19.10
N ILE A 76 1.48 -0.07 -18.31
CA ILE A 76 2.15 1.15 -18.83
C ILE A 76 3.60 0.87 -19.21
N THR A 77 4.34 0.08 -18.42
CA THR A 77 5.79 -0.14 -18.63
C THR A 77 6.14 -0.60 -20.04
N PRO A 78 5.45 -1.60 -20.64
CA PRO A 78 5.75 -2.02 -22.01
C PRO A 78 5.50 -0.93 -23.06
N VAL A 79 4.52 -0.03 -22.82
CA VAL A 79 4.22 1.10 -23.70
C VAL A 79 5.31 2.16 -23.60
N LEU A 80 5.76 2.48 -22.38
CA LEU A 80 6.86 3.40 -22.14
C LEU A 80 8.16 2.91 -22.79
N ASP A 81 8.49 1.63 -22.64
CA ASP A 81 9.69 1.03 -23.22
C ASP A 81 9.69 1.13 -24.76
N LYS A 82 8.51 0.92 -25.38
CA LYS A 82 8.34 1.03 -26.83
C LYS A 82 8.50 2.46 -27.35
N LEU A 83 8.05 3.46 -26.59
CA LEU A 83 8.13 4.88 -26.98
C LEU A 83 9.51 5.51 -26.71
N SER A 84 10.35 4.85 -25.92
CA SER A 84 11.67 5.33 -25.52
C SER A 84 12.82 4.78 -26.39
N GLN A 85 12.50 4.00 -27.41
CA GLN A 85 13.41 3.51 -28.46
C GLN A 85 13.37 4.40 -29.69
#